data_AF-A0A5S3P025-F1
#
_entry.id   AF-A0A5S3P025-F1
#
_cell.length_a   1.000
_cell.length_b   1.000
_cell.length_c   1.000
_cell.angle_alpha   90.00
_cell.angle_beta   90.00
_cell.angle_gamma   90.00
#
_symmetry.space_group_name_H-M   'P 1'
#
loop_
_entity.id
_entity.type
_entity.pdbx_description
1 polymer ?
#
loop_
_entity_poly.entity_id
_entity_poly.type
_entity_poly.pdbx_seq_one_letter_code
_entity_poly.pdbx_strand_id
1 'polypeptide(L)'
;MLYQLSYTPMAKAERISMLRRRWQAAYRRAPQGAKADAVMHAPAPEIIPAELLLRAYRSGIFPMADHRDDPDVYWVEPRERGIIPLDGFRVSQSLRKQLRQNRFRVSCDEAFDAVIAECAQPREELAESWISRRIETSYRALHRSGHAHSIECWHDGELVGGLYGVAFARVFCGESMFSRRTNASKIALAWLVAAMRRAGYALLDCQFMTDHLASMGAAAIPQAEYMDRLQAASGSPLCTLPNAFSGFYSEAGALGASSSPGKVIAHSLIQTS
;
A
#
# COMPACT_ATOMS: atom_id res chain seq x y z
N MET A 1 -20.33 25.23 -17.86
CA MET A 1 -21.43 24.24 -17.84
C MET A 1 -20.76 22.86 -17.82
N LEU A 2 -20.16 22.47 -16.69
CA LEU A 2 -20.71 21.50 -15.73
C LEU A 2 -21.24 20.22 -16.40
N TYR A 3 -20.39 19.19 -16.40
CA TYR A 3 -20.75 17.77 -16.27
C TYR A 3 -19.75 17.22 -15.23
N GLN A 4 -20.05 17.23 -13.93
CA GLN A 4 -20.76 16.16 -13.22
C GLN A 4 -20.55 14.77 -13.84
N LEU A 5 -19.49 14.09 -13.40
CA LEU A 5 -19.50 12.63 -13.31
C LEU A 5 -19.35 12.28 -11.84
N SER A 6 -20.52 12.11 -11.23
CA SER A 6 -20.75 11.32 -10.04
C SER A 6 -20.12 9.93 -10.21
N TYR A 7 -19.41 9.53 -9.18
CA TYR A 7 -18.82 8.23 -8.99
C TYR A 7 -19.94 7.20 -8.82
N THR A 8 -20.33 6.51 -9.91
CA THR A 8 -21.32 5.43 -9.89
C THR A 8 -20.61 4.08 -9.92
N PRO A 9 -20.88 3.14 -8.98
CA PRO A 9 -20.15 1.86 -8.86
C PRO A 9 -20.24 0.90 -10.06
N MET A 10 -21.10 1.18 -11.05
CA MET A 10 -21.35 0.29 -12.20
C MET A 10 -20.28 0.34 -13.31
N ALA A 11 -19.51 1.43 -13.45
CA ALA A 11 -18.56 1.58 -14.57
C ALA A 11 -17.27 0.74 -14.44
N LYS A 12 -17.03 0.13 -13.27
CA LYS A 12 -15.84 -0.68 -12.97
C LYS A 12 -15.92 -2.08 -13.61
N ALA A 13 -17.10 -2.70 -13.61
CA ALA A 13 -17.29 -4.06 -14.13
C ALA A 13 -17.06 -4.15 -15.65
N GLU A 14 -17.47 -3.14 -16.42
CA GLU A 14 -17.32 -3.16 -17.88
C GLU A 14 -15.87 -2.98 -18.33
N ARG A 15 -15.10 -2.09 -17.67
CA ARG A 15 -13.67 -1.87 -17.96
C ARG A 15 -12.81 -3.07 -17.56
N ILE A 16 -13.09 -3.71 -16.42
CA ILE A 16 -12.43 -4.95 -16.00
C ILE A 16 -12.79 -6.10 -16.96
N SER A 17 -14.05 -6.20 -17.42
CA SER A 17 -14.45 -7.19 -18.43
C SER A 17 -13.77 -6.98 -19.79
N MET A 18 -13.46 -5.72 -20.16
CA MET A 18 -12.81 -5.39 -21.43
C MET A 18 -11.33 -5.77 -21.41
N LEU A 19 -10.64 -5.55 -20.29
CA LEU A 19 -9.27 -6.02 -20.07
C LEU A 19 -9.21 -7.57 -19.99
N ARG A 20 -10.19 -8.20 -19.34
CA ARG A 20 -10.40 -9.67 -19.31
C ARG A 20 -10.55 -10.27 -20.71
N ARG A 21 -11.36 -9.65 -21.58
CA ARG A 21 -11.62 -10.12 -22.97
C ARG A 21 -10.42 -9.98 -23.89
N ARG A 22 -9.65 -8.90 -23.79
CA ARG A 22 -8.43 -8.69 -24.59
C ARG A 22 -7.31 -9.67 -24.22
N TRP A 23 -7.25 -10.09 -22.95
CA TRP A 23 -6.25 -11.04 -22.47
C TRP A 23 -6.60 -12.51 -22.79
N GLN A 24 -7.86 -12.94 -22.63
CA GLN A 24 -8.30 -14.28 -23.03
C GLN A 24 -8.08 -14.57 -24.52
N ALA A 25 -8.22 -13.55 -25.37
CA ALA A 25 -7.94 -13.64 -26.80
C ALA A 25 -6.43 -13.77 -27.13
N ALA A 26 -5.55 -13.18 -26.31
CA ALA A 26 -4.10 -13.29 -26.46
C ALA A 26 -3.58 -14.65 -25.95
N TYR A 27 -4.13 -15.16 -24.85
CA TYR A 27 -3.75 -16.46 -24.26
C TYR A 27 -4.11 -17.66 -25.17
N ARG A 28 -5.23 -17.61 -25.89
CA ARG A 28 -5.65 -18.66 -26.84
C ARG A 28 -4.79 -18.75 -28.12
N ARG A 29 -3.89 -17.78 -28.36
CA ARG A 29 -3.01 -17.76 -29.53
C ARG A 29 -1.60 -18.31 -29.27
N ALA A 30 -1.28 -18.69 -28.02
CA ALA A 30 -0.05 -19.43 -27.74
C ALA A 30 -0.14 -20.85 -28.32
N PRO A 31 0.92 -21.40 -28.93
CA PRO A 31 0.83 -22.68 -29.62
C PRO A 31 0.56 -23.82 -28.63
N GLN A 32 -0.61 -24.43 -28.74
CA GLN A 32 -0.95 -25.69 -28.06
C GLN A 32 -0.45 -26.86 -28.90
N GLY A 33 0.49 -27.64 -28.36
CA GLY A 33 1.00 -28.81 -29.04
C GLY A 33 1.89 -29.67 -28.17
N ALA A 34 1.30 -30.44 -27.25
CA ALA A 34 1.77 -31.77 -26.84
C ALA A 34 0.67 -32.47 -26.03
N LYS A 35 0.48 -33.76 -26.30
CA LYS A 35 -0.69 -34.58 -25.92
C LYS A 35 -0.83 -34.80 -24.41
N ALA A 36 -2.08 -35.01 -24.02
CA ALA A 36 -2.52 -35.39 -22.69
C ALA A 36 -2.03 -36.80 -22.34
N ASP A 37 -1.15 -36.89 -21.34
CA ASP A 37 -0.96 -38.07 -20.50
C ASP A 37 -0.75 -37.58 -19.06
N ALA A 38 -1.30 -38.33 -18.11
CA ALA A 38 -1.56 -37.96 -16.73
C ALA A 38 -0.37 -37.29 -16.01
N VAL A 39 -0.46 -35.97 -15.82
CA VAL A 39 0.33 -35.26 -14.80
C VAL A 39 -0.59 -35.06 -13.61
N MET A 40 -0.34 -35.81 -12.53
CA MET A 40 -0.81 -35.49 -11.19
C MET A 40 -0.61 -33.99 -10.98
N HIS A 41 -1.67 -33.20 -11.07
CA HIS A 41 -1.58 -31.76 -10.86
C HIS A 41 -1.20 -31.58 -9.39
N ALA A 42 0.06 -31.23 -9.15
CA ALA A 42 0.42 -30.61 -7.88
C ALA A 42 -0.63 -29.50 -7.62
N PRO A 43 -1.21 -29.42 -6.42
CA PRO A 43 -2.20 -28.39 -6.14
C PRO A 43 -1.62 -27.03 -6.54
N ALA A 44 -2.45 -26.20 -7.18
CA ALA A 44 -2.03 -24.87 -7.59
C ALA A 44 -1.32 -24.19 -6.39
N PRO A 45 -0.14 -23.59 -6.59
CA PRO A 45 0.63 -23.06 -5.47
C PRO A 45 -0.23 -22.08 -4.67
N GLU A 46 -0.40 -22.39 -3.38
CA GLU A 46 -1.23 -21.67 -2.40
C GLU A 46 -0.86 -20.19 -2.27
N ILE A 47 0.33 -19.81 -2.73
CA ILE A 47 0.85 -18.45 -2.71
C ILE A 47 1.43 -18.05 -4.08
N ILE A 48 1.43 -16.75 -4.34
CA ILE A 48 2.22 -16.13 -5.41
C ILE A 48 3.68 -16.08 -4.91
N PRO A 49 4.65 -16.64 -5.63
CA PRO A 49 6.05 -16.61 -5.21
C PRO A 49 6.56 -15.17 -5.00
N ALA A 50 7.31 -14.95 -3.91
CA ALA A 50 7.83 -13.63 -3.55
C ALA A 50 8.62 -12.96 -4.69
N GLU A 51 9.48 -13.72 -5.38
CA GLU A 51 10.26 -13.23 -6.51
C GLU A 51 9.37 -12.78 -7.69
N LEU A 52 8.25 -13.48 -7.94
CA LEU A 52 7.30 -13.08 -8.97
C LEU A 52 6.60 -11.76 -8.60
N LEU A 53 6.17 -11.61 -7.33
CA LEU A 53 5.59 -10.37 -6.85
C LEU A 53 6.57 -9.20 -6.98
N LEU A 54 7.81 -9.37 -6.51
CA LEU A 54 8.82 -8.32 -6.57
C LEU A 54 9.17 -7.93 -8.01
N ARG A 55 9.22 -8.89 -8.94
CA ARG A 55 9.38 -8.60 -10.37
C ARG A 55 8.20 -7.79 -10.90
N ALA A 56 6.98 -8.19 -10.58
CA ALA A 56 5.78 -7.45 -11.00
C ALA A 56 5.82 -6.00 -10.49
N TYR A 57 6.11 -5.79 -9.20
CA TYR A 57 6.22 -4.44 -8.63
C TYR A 57 7.30 -3.58 -9.30
N ARG A 58 8.47 -4.15 -9.57
CA ARG A 58 9.56 -3.47 -10.29
C ARG A 58 9.19 -3.14 -11.75
N SER A 59 8.20 -3.82 -12.31
CA SER A 59 7.61 -3.53 -13.61
C SER A 59 6.35 -2.66 -13.52
N GLY A 60 6.02 -2.12 -12.34
CA GLY A 60 4.82 -1.30 -12.15
C GLY A 60 3.50 -2.08 -12.18
N ILE A 61 3.54 -3.39 -11.90
CA ILE A 61 2.38 -4.28 -11.94
C ILE A 61 2.10 -4.82 -10.54
N PHE A 62 0.83 -4.97 -10.18
CA PHE A 62 0.41 -5.52 -8.88
C PHE A 62 -0.76 -6.50 -9.04
N PRO A 63 -0.89 -7.51 -8.15
CA PRO A 63 -1.96 -8.50 -8.23
C PRO A 63 -3.26 -7.97 -7.58
N MET A 64 -4.39 -8.44 -8.09
CA MET A 64 -5.72 -8.27 -7.49
C MET A 64 -6.55 -9.54 -7.72
N ALA A 65 -7.63 -9.70 -6.97
CA ALA A 65 -8.65 -10.74 -7.18
C ALA A 65 -10.04 -10.10 -7.20
N ASP A 66 -11.02 -10.80 -7.77
CA ASP A 66 -12.39 -10.28 -7.84
C ASP A 66 -13.06 -10.32 -6.45
N HIS A 67 -12.82 -11.38 -5.66
CA HIS A 67 -13.37 -11.53 -4.31
C HIS A 67 -12.49 -12.36 -3.35
N ARG A 68 -12.86 -12.40 -2.07
CA ARG A 68 -12.03 -12.96 -0.97
C ARG A 68 -11.65 -14.43 -1.17
N ASP A 69 -12.59 -15.24 -1.66
CA ASP A 69 -12.42 -16.68 -1.86
C ASP A 69 -12.09 -17.05 -3.31
N ASP A 70 -11.71 -16.07 -4.14
CA ASP A 70 -11.28 -16.32 -5.51
C ASP A 70 -9.92 -17.05 -5.51
N PRO A 71 -9.81 -18.24 -6.12
CA PRO A 71 -8.54 -18.94 -6.25
C PRO A 71 -7.57 -18.24 -7.22
N ASP A 72 -8.10 -17.45 -8.14
CA ASP A 72 -7.34 -16.78 -9.19
C ASP A 72 -6.95 -15.35 -8.78
N VAL A 73 -5.85 -14.90 -9.38
CA VAL A 73 -5.37 -13.52 -9.28
C VAL A 73 -5.09 -13.00 -10.68
N TYR A 74 -5.42 -11.74 -10.91
CA TYR A 74 -5.10 -11.02 -12.14
C TYR A 74 -4.13 -9.87 -11.85
N TRP A 75 -3.37 -9.48 -12.87
CA TRP A 75 -2.32 -8.48 -12.76
C TRP A 75 -2.77 -7.16 -13.37
N VAL A 76 -2.50 -6.06 -12.69
CA VAL A 76 -3.01 -4.74 -13.06
C VAL A 76 -1.88 -3.76 -13.34
N GLU A 77 -2.04 -3.04 -14.45
CA GLU A 77 -1.18 -1.95 -14.89
C GLU A 77 -2.06 -0.75 -15.28
N PRO A 78 -2.28 0.21 -14.36
CA PRO A 78 -3.09 1.39 -14.64
C PRO A 78 -2.41 2.34 -15.63
N ARG A 79 -3.19 2.96 -16.53
CA ARG A 79 -2.69 4.04 -17.42
C ARG A 79 -2.32 5.31 -16.65
N GLU A 80 -3.06 5.58 -15.59
CA GLU A 80 -2.82 6.66 -14.63
C GLU A 80 -2.51 6.00 -13.29
N ARG A 81 -1.37 6.34 -12.71
CA ARG A 81 -0.87 5.75 -11.47
C ARG A 81 -0.95 6.77 -10.34
N GLY A 82 -1.61 6.39 -9.24
CA GLY A 82 -1.67 7.21 -8.04
C GLY A 82 -0.34 7.16 -7.28
N ILE A 83 0.20 8.33 -6.94
CA ILE A 83 1.35 8.47 -6.05
C ILE A 83 1.06 9.51 -4.97
N ILE A 84 1.79 9.43 -3.86
CA ILE A 84 1.89 10.53 -2.90
C ILE A 84 3.32 11.07 -2.99
N PRO A 85 3.52 12.27 -3.56
CA PRO A 85 4.83 12.91 -3.52
C PRO A 85 5.25 13.10 -2.06
N LEU A 86 6.41 12.57 -1.68
CA LEU A 86 6.86 12.62 -0.28
C LEU A 86 6.92 14.06 0.22
N ASP A 87 7.43 14.99 -0.57
CA ASP A 87 7.50 16.43 -0.25
C ASP A 87 6.15 17.17 -0.43
N GLY A 88 5.21 16.56 -1.17
CA GLY A 88 3.87 17.09 -1.41
C GLY A 88 2.79 16.58 -0.44
N PHE A 89 3.16 15.78 0.57
CA PHE A 89 2.22 15.21 1.53
C PHE A 89 1.52 16.31 2.35
N ARG A 90 0.18 16.31 2.33
CA ARG A 90 -0.64 17.33 2.96
C ARG A 90 -1.14 16.88 4.32
N VAL A 91 -0.68 17.54 5.37
CA VAL A 91 -1.18 17.35 6.74
C VAL A 91 -2.11 18.50 7.10
N SER A 92 -3.40 18.22 7.21
CA SER A 92 -4.38 19.21 7.66
C SER A 92 -4.08 19.69 9.09
N GLN A 93 -4.57 20.89 9.44
CA GLN A 93 -4.36 21.45 10.77
C GLN A 93 -4.93 20.55 11.89
N SER A 94 -6.07 19.91 11.65
CA SER A 94 -6.71 19.00 12.60
C SER A 94 -5.89 17.71 12.78
N LEU A 95 -5.38 17.13 11.69
CA LEU A 95 -4.50 15.95 11.75
C LEU A 95 -3.18 16.29 12.47
N ARG A 96 -2.59 17.45 12.19
CA ARG A 96 -1.39 17.93 12.89
C ARG A 96 -1.62 18.07 14.39
N LYS A 97 -2.78 18.62 14.79
CA LYS A 97 -3.16 18.71 16.21
C LYS A 97 -3.25 17.33 16.84
N GLN A 98 -3.86 16.36 16.16
CA GLN A 98 -3.98 14.99 16.67
C GLN A 98 -2.64 14.25 16.77
N LEU A 99 -1.73 14.42 15.80
CA LEU A 99 -0.37 13.90 15.89
C LEU A 99 0.33 14.42 17.16
N ARG A 100 0.28 15.74 17.38
CA ARG A 100 0.90 16.38 18.57
C ARG A 100 0.29 15.93 19.90
N GLN A 101 -0.98 15.53 19.92
CA GLN A 101 -1.64 14.99 21.11
C GLN A 101 -1.11 13.60 21.49
N ASN A 102 -0.46 12.89 20.56
CA ASN A 102 0.19 11.60 20.81
C ASN A 102 -0.74 10.57 21.48
N ARG A 103 -2.02 10.57 21.08
CA ARG A 103 -3.06 9.65 21.59
C ARG A 103 -2.99 8.24 21.00
N PHE A 104 -2.23 8.09 19.93
CA PHE A 104 -2.01 6.81 19.26
C PHE A 104 -0.56 6.43 19.44
N ARG A 105 -0.31 5.16 19.79
CA ARG A 105 1.00 4.54 19.62
C ARG A 105 1.06 4.04 18.18
N VAL A 106 2.13 4.34 17.45
CA VAL A 106 2.29 3.88 16.06
C VAL A 106 3.54 3.01 15.97
N SER A 107 3.41 1.79 15.46
CA SER A 107 4.53 0.87 15.29
C SER A 107 4.73 0.52 13.81
N CYS A 108 5.82 -0.18 13.53
CA CYS A 108 6.12 -0.74 12.23
C CYS A 108 6.48 -2.21 12.42
N ASP A 109 5.86 -3.09 11.62
CA ASP A 109 6.07 -4.54 11.62
C ASP A 109 5.75 -5.26 12.94
N GLU A 110 4.94 -4.65 13.82
CA GLU A 110 4.55 -5.29 15.08
C GLU A 110 3.38 -6.28 14.90
N ALA A 111 2.50 -6.03 13.92
CA ALA A 111 1.29 -6.85 13.72
C ALA A 111 0.85 -6.97 12.25
N PHE A 112 1.78 -7.30 11.34
CA PHE A 112 1.49 -7.42 9.91
C PHE A 112 0.29 -8.32 9.60
N ASP A 113 0.24 -9.50 10.22
CA ASP A 113 -0.83 -10.48 10.01
C ASP A 113 -2.21 -9.94 10.39
N ALA A 114 -2.29 -9.11 11.43
CA ALA A 114 -3.53 -8.47 11.87
C ALA A 114 -3.91 -7.32 10.92
N VAL A 115 -2.95 -6.50 10.50
CA VAL A 115 -3.19 -5.39 9.57
C VAL A 115 -3.73 -5.88 8.23
N ILE A 116 -3.11 -6.92 7.63
CA ILE A 116 -3.59 -7.46 6.36
C ILE A 116 -4.95 -8.13 6.52
N ALA A 117 -5.22 -8.80 7.64
CA ALA A 117 -6.51 -9.41 7.93
C ALA A 117 -7.62 -8.35 8.07
N GLU A 118 -7.36 -7.24 8.75
CA GLU A 118 -8.29 -6.09 8.84
C GLU A 118 -8.52 -5.45 7.47
N CYS A 119 -7.47 -5.28 6.66
CA CYS A 119 -7.60 -4.77 5.31
C CYS A 119 -8.41 -5.70 4.38
N ALA A 120 -8.37 -7.00 4.64
CA ALA A 120 -9.08 -8.02 3.87
C ALA A 120 -10.57 -8.16 4.24
N GLN A 121 -11.03 -7.48 5.29
CA GLN A 121 -12.46 -7.44 5.62
C GLN A 121 -13.25 -6.69 4.53
N PRO A 122 -14.52 -7.07 4.28
CA PRO A 122 -15.42 -6.28 3.47
C PRO A 122 -15.50 -4.84 3.97
N ARG A 123 -15.65 -3.89 3.05
CA ARG A 123 -15.83 -2.47 3.39
C ARG A 123 -17.29 -2.13 3.25
N GLU A 124 -17.81 -1.16 4.01
CA GLU A 124 -19.22 -0.77 3.91
C GLU A 124 -19.64 -0.41 2.47
N GLU A 125 -18.72 0.13 1.68
CA GLU A 125 -18.93 0.52 0.28
C GLU A 125 -18.73 -0.62 -0.74
N LEU A 126 -18.13 -1.74 -0.33
CA LEU A 126 -17.78 -2.88 -1.18
C LEU A 126 -18.13 -4.18 -0.47
N ALA A 127 -19.17 -4.87 -0.97
CA ALA A 127 -19.64 -6.14 -0.43
C ALA A 127 -18.54 -7.21 -0.35
N GLU A 128 -17.52 -7.13 -1.22
CA GLU A 128 -16.42 -8.08 -1.30
C GLU A 128 -15.06 -7.38 -1.29
N SER A 129 -14.06 -8.05 -0.71
CA SER A 129 -12.67 -7.61 -0.69
C SER A 129 -11.88 -8.22 -1.84
N TRP A 130 -11.04 -7.41 -2.49
CA TRP A 130 -10.11 -7.86 -3.53
C TRP A 130 -8.90 -8.62 -2.98
N ILE A 131 -8.66 -8.54 -1.66
CA ILE A 131 -7.55 -9.23 -1.01
C ILE A 131 -8.00 -10.67 -0.78
N SER A 132 -7.77 -11.54 -1.76
CA SER A 132 -8.10 -12.96 -1.63
C SER A 132 -7.22 -13.67 -0.60
N ARG A 133 -7.63 -14.86 -0.14
CA ARG A 133 -6.81 -15.71 0.75
C ARG A 133 -5.41 -15.97 0.19
N ARG A 134 -5.32 -16.11 -1.13
CA ARG A 134 -4.04 -16.28 -1.84
C ARG A 134 -3.18 -15.02 -1.75
N ILE A 135 -3.74 -13.85 -2.01
CA ILE A 135 -3.03 -12.56 -1.86
C ILE A 135 -2.60 -12.39 -0.40
N GLU A 136 -3.50 -12.55 0.55
CA GLU A 136 -3.22 -12.43 1.99
C GLU A 136 -2.02 -13.30 2.39
N THR A 137 -2.04 -14.60 2.06
CA THR A 137 -0.97 -15.54 2.39
C THR A 137 0.35 -15.21 1.69
N SER A 138 0.30 -14.73 0.45
CA SER A 138 1.49 -14.34 -0.32
C SER A 138 2.19 -13.13 0.29
N TYR A 139 1.44 -12.16 0.78
CA TYR A 139 2.01 -10.95 1.37
C TYR A 139 2.53 -11.18 2.79
N ARG A 140 1.93 -12.13 3.54
CA ARG A 140 2.56 -12.64 4.78
C ARG A 140 3.92 -13.28 4.50
N ALA A 141 4.04 -14.03 3.40
CA ALA A 141 5.32 -14.58 2.97
C ALA A 141 6.32 -13.47 2.58
N LEU A 142 5.87 -12.44 1.84
CA LEU A 142 6.70 -11.26 1.55
C LEU A 142 7.19 -10.55 2.81
N HIS A 143 6.32 -10.39 3.81
CA HIS A 143 6.67 -9.78 5.09
C HIS A 143 7.76 -10.57 5.80
N ARG A 144 7.61 -11.90 5.90
CA ARG A 144 8.66 -12.77 6.48
C ARG A 144 9.98 -12.71 5.73
N SER A 145 9.96 -12.42 4.44
CA SER A 145 11.17 -12.19 3.63
C SER A 145 11.73 -10.76 3.71
N GLY A 146 11.13 -9.88 4.51
CA GLY A 146 11.59 -8.50 4.71
C GLY A 146 11.21 -7.52 3.60
N HIS A 147 10.23 -7.87 2.77
CA HIS A 147 9.81 -7.08 1.61
C HIS A 147 8.44 -6.43 1.75
N ALA A 148 7.59 -6.91 2.66
CA ALA A 148 6.33 -6.24 2.98
C ALA A 148 6.37 -5.73 4.42
N HIS A 149 5.83 -4.54 4.63
CA HIS A 149 5.83 -3.89 5.93
C HIS A 149 4.44 -3.39 6.28
N SER A 150 4.14 -3.39 7.57
CA SER A 150 2.92 -2.83 8.12
C SER A 150 3.23 -1.65 9.02
N ILE A 151 2.30 -0.69 9.04
CA ILE A 151 2.29 0.41 10.00
C ILE A 151 1.01 0.27 10.81
N GLU A 152 1.15 0.06 12.11
CA GLU A 152 0.02 -0.15 13.02
C GLU A 152 -0.28 1.11 13.82
N CYS A 153 -1.56 1.43 13.99
CA CYS A 153 -2.02 2.54 14.82
C CYS A 153 -2.85 1.98 15.98
N TRP A 154 -2.31 2.13 17.19
CA TRP A 154 -2.87 1.58 18.42
C TRP A 154 -3.48 2.68 19.29
N HIS A 155 -4.60 2.38 19.93
CA HIS A 155 -5.22 3.24 20.94
C HIS A 155 -5.66 2.38 22.11
N ASP A 156 -5.20 2.71 23.33
CA ASP A 156 -5.48 1.95 24.55
C ASP A 156 -5.19 0.44 24.43
N GLY A 157 -4.13 0.09 23.69
CA GLY A 157 -3.71 -1.30 23.45
C GLY A 157 -4.44 -2.00 22.29
N GLU A 158 -5.47 -1.40 21.72
CA GLU A 158 -6.23 -1.96 20.59
C GLU A 158 -5.66 -1.50 19.24
N LEU A 159 -5.61 -2.41 18.27
CA LEU A 159 -5.27 -2.08 16.88
C LEU A 159 -6.47 -1.41 16.20
N VAL A 160 -6.40 -0.09 16.01
CA VAL A 160 -7.55 0.73 15.56
C VAL A 160 -7.39 1.32 14.17
N GLY A 161 -6.29 1.02 13.50
CA GLY A 161 -6.05 1.39 12.11
C GLY A 161 -4.64 0.98 11.70
N GLY A 162 -4.36 1.12 10.41
CA GLY A 162 -3.06 0.78 9.88
C GLY A 162 -3.08 0.65 8.38
N LEU A 163 -1.91 0.37 7.82
CA LEU A 163 -1.70 0.10 6.41
C LEU A 163 -0.59 -0.93 6.25
N TYR A 164 -0.58 -1.61 5.12
CA TYR A 164 0.57 -2.42 4.72
C TYR A 164 0.99 -2.09 3.28
N GLY A 165 2.23 -2.44 2.96
CA GLY A 165 2.78 -2.23 1.63
C GLY A 165 4.00 -3.07 1.35
N VAL A 166 4.49 -2.99 0.12
CA VAL A 166 5.71 -3.68 -0.35
C VAL A 166 6.81 -2.66 -0.56
N ALA A 167 7.99 -2.93 -0.02
CA ALA A 167 9.17 -2.10 -0.14
C ALA A 167 10.28 -2.81 -0.91
N PHE A 168 10.91 -2.06 -1.82
CA PHE A 168 12.11 -2.48 -2.53
C PHE A 168 12.86 -1.24 -3.00
N ALA A 169 14.19 -1.33 -3.04
CA ALA A 169 15.03 -0.18 -3.31
C ALA A 169 14.60 1.04 -2.45
N ARG A 170 14.28 2.17 -3.08
CA ARG A 170 13.78 3.38 -2.39
C ARG A 170 12.28 3.61 -2.67
N VAL A 171 11.53 2.53 -2.92
CA VAL A 171 10.12 2.54 -3.28
C VAL A 171 9.30 1.88 -2.17
N PHE A 172 8.13 2.45 -1.89
CA PHE A 172 7.09 1.81 -1.09
C PHE A 172 5.77 1.82 -1.88
N CYS A 173 5.23 0.64 -2.16
CA CYS A 173 3.90 0.45 -2.73
C CYS A 173 2.92 0.19 -1.60
N GLY A 174 2.14 1.20 -1.21
CA GLY A 174 1.10 1.05 -0.19
C GLY A 174 -0.09 0.29 -0.76
N GLU A 175 -0.42 -0.87 -0.21
CA GLU A 175 -1.39 -1.79 -0.80
C GLU A 175 -2.82 -1.52 -0.33
N SER A 176 -2.99 -1.41 0.97
CA SER A 176 -4.28 -1.21 1.59
C SER A 176 -4.12 -0.61 2.97
N MET A 177 -5.21 -0.04 3.46
CA MET A 177 -5.32 0.53 4.80
C MET A 177 -6.72 0.32 5.36
N PHE A 178 -6.84 0.37 6.67
CA PHE A 178 -8.10 0.29 7.41
C PHE A 178 -8.11 1.28 8.56
N SER A 179 -9.31 1.63 9.04
CA SER A 179 -9.50 2.54 10.17
C SER A 179 -10.75 2.13 10.94
N ARG A 180 -10.60 1.90 12.24
CA ARG A 180 -11.69 1.64 13.21
C ARG A 180 -11.91 2.83 14.16
N ARG A 181 -10.94 3.73 14.24
CA ARG A 181 -11.05 5.04 14.91
C ARG A 181 -10.84 6.17 13.92
N THR A 182 -11.44 7.32 14.18
CA THR A 182 -11.27 8.53 13.35
C THR A 182 -9.79 8.89 13.23
N ASN A 183 -9.35 9.09 11.98
CA ASN A 183 -7.98 9.47 11.61
C ASN A 183 -6.87 8.44 11.93
N ALA A 184 -7.17 7.23 12.39
CA ALA A 184 -6.14 6.23 12.67
C ALA A 184 -5.31 5.88 11.42
N SER A 185 -5.95 5.63 10.27
CA SER A 185 -5.24 5.38 9.00
C SER A 185 -4.43 6.58 8.50
N LYS A 186 -4.94 7.81 8.67
CA LYS A 186 -4.22 9.04 8.30
C LYS A 186 -2.98 9.26 9.16
N ILE A 187 -3.06 8.91 10.44
CA ILE A 187 -1.92 8.95 11.36
C ILE A 187 -0.88 7.91 10.94
N ALA A 188 -1.29 6.67 10.65
CA ALA A 188 -0.38 5.65 10.13
C ALA A 188 0.32 6.10 8.84
N LEU A 189 -0.41 6.71 7.90
CA LEU A 189 0.17 7.24 6.66
C LEU A 189 1.12 8.42 6.91
N ALA A 190 0.79 9.33 7.82
CA ALA A 190 1.67 10.44 8.17
C ALA A 190 3.01 9.94 8.77
N TRP A 191 2.95 8.91 9.61
CA TRP A 191 4.12 8.23 10.13
C TRP A 191 4.93 7.54 9.03
N LEU A 192 4.27 6.82 8.12
CA LEU A 192 4.93 6.20 6.96
C LEU A 192 5.71 7.26 6.15
N VAL A 193 5.06 8.37 5.78
CA VAL A 193 5.71 9.42 4.97
C VAL A 193 6.91 10.02 5.71
N ALA A 194 6.78 10.31 7.01
CA ALA A 194 7.90 10.82 7.82
C ALA A 194 9.07 9.82 7.87
N ALA A 195 8.78 8.53 8.07
CA ALA A 195 9.78 7.47 8.08
C ALA A 195 10.44 7.26 6.72
N MET A 196 9.65 7.29 5.63
CA MET A 196 10.15 7.22 4.26
C MET A 196 11.12 8.36 3.96
N ARG A 197 10.77 9.61 4.30
CA ARG A 197 11.67 10.77 4.15
C ARG A 197 12.98 10.56 4.93
N ARG A 198 12.88 10.14 6.20
CA ARG A 198 14.05 9.87 7.07
C ARG A 198 14.94 8.74 6.55
N ALA A 199 14.34 7.66 6.06
CA ALA A 199 15.05 6.53 5.48
C ALA A 199 15.52 6.78 4.04
N GLY A 200 15.24 7.96 3.47
CA GLY A 200 15.67 8.32 2.13
C GLY A 200 14.90 7.62 1.01
N TYR A 201 13.68 7.14 1.23
CA TYR A 201 12.81 6.67 0.14
C TYR A 201 12.49 7.82 -0.83
N ALA A 202 12.14 7.48 -2.07
CA ALA A 202 11.89 8.42 -3.15
C ALA A 202 10.48 8.36 -3.73
N LEU A 203 9.83 7.19 -3.68
CA LEU A 203 8.52 6.97 -4.31
C LEU A 203 7.56 6.25 -3.35
N LEU A 204 6.43 6.90 -3.07
CA LEU A 204 5.27 6.29 -2.43
C LEU A 204 4.16 6.10 -3.47
N ASP A 205 3.99 4.85 -3.88
CA ASP A 205 2.95 4.40 -4.80
C ASP A 205 1.68 4.04 -4.01
N CYS A 206 0.52 4.50 -4.48
CA CYS A 206 -0.79 4.19 -3.91
C CYS A 206 -1.76 3.60 -4.94
N GLN A 207 -1.23 3.13 -6.08
CA GLN A 207 -1.89 2.50 -7.22
C GLN A 207 -3.02 3.33 -7.85
N PHE A 208 -4.12 3.51 -7.12
CA PHE A 208 -5.30 4.24 -7.56
C PHE A 208 -5.55 5.48 -6.72
N MET A 209 -6.09 6.51 -7.37
CA MET A 209 -6.59 7.68 -6.68
C MET A 209 -7.86 7.38 -5.90
N THR A 210 -7.96 7.95 -4.71
CA THR A 210 -9.19 8.02 -3.91
C THR A 210 -9.32 9.41 -3.31
N ASP A 211 -10.53 9.85 -2.99
CA ASP A 211 -10.74 11.16 -2.35
C ASP A 211 -10.01 11.27 -1.02
N HIS A 212 -9.93 10.16 -0.29
CA HIS A 212 -9.16 10.06 0.95
C HIS A 212 -7.68 10.41 0.73
N LEU A 213 -7.02 9.78 -0.24
CA LEU A 213 -5.60 10.00 -0.54
C LEU A 213 -5.37 11.37 -1.20
N ALA A 214 -6.29 11.82 -2.07
CA ALA A 214 -6.24 13.14 -2.70
C ALA A 214 -6.21 14.26 -1.65
N SER A 215 -7.00 14.13 -0.58
CA SER A 215 -7.01 15.07 0.54
C SER A 215 -5.66 15.18 1.26
N MET A 216 -4.81 14.16 1.13
CA MET A 216 -3.47 14.08 1.72
C MET A 216 -2.34 14.34 0.71
N GLY A 217 -2.68 14.85 -0.48
CA GLY A 217 -1.69 15.25 -1.49
C GLY A 217 -1.37 14.17 -2.53
N ALA A 218 -2.13 13.08 -2.60
CA ALA A 218 -1.99 12.14 -3.70
C ALA A 218 -2.30 12.80 -5.04
N ALA A 219 -1.61 12.35 -6.09
CA ALA A 219 -1.79 12.80 -7.46
C ALA A 219 -1.76 11.59 -8.41
N ALA A 220 -2.54 11.65 -9.48
CA ALA A 220 -2.42 10.73 -10.60
C ALA A 220 -1.34 11.26 -11.55
N ILE A 221 -0.47 10.36 -12.02
CA ILE A 221 0.52 10.63 -13.06
C ILE A 221 0.41 9.60 -14.18
N PRO A 222 0.78 9.94 -15.42
CA PRO A 222 0.83 8.97 -16.51
C PRO A 222 1.76 7.80 -16.18
N GLN A 223 1.41 6.60 -16.62
CA GLN A 223 2.20 5.38 -16.39
C GLN A 223 3.67 5.52 -16.82
N ALA A 224 3.95 6.19 -17.95
CA ALA A 224 5.33 6.45 -18.38
C ALA A 224 6.13 7.25 -17.33
N GLU A 225 5.54 8.33 -16.80
CA GLU A 225 6.18 9.14 -15.75
C GLU A 225 6.37 8.34 -14.45
N TYR A 226 5.40 7.51 -14.09
CA TYR A 226 5.55 6.61 -12.95
C TYR A 226 6.73 5.65 -13.12
N MET A 227 6.88 5.04 -14.31
CA MET A 227 7.98 4.13 -14.59
C MET A 227 9.33 4.83 -14.53
N ASP A 228 9.43 6.07 -15.01
CA ASP A 228 10.64 6.87 -14.89
C ASP A 228 11.01 7.10 -13.41
N ARG A 229 10.03 7.49 -12.58
CA ARG A 229 10.23 7.67 -11.13
C ARG A 229 10.59 6.36 -10.43
N LEU A 230 9.97 5.25 -10.83
CA LEU A 230 10.21 3.92 -10.29
C LEU A 230 11.66 3.47 -10.55
N GLN A 231 12.15 3.67 -11.78
CA GLN A 231 13.53 3.35 -12.15
C GLN A 231 14.53 4.29 -11.46
N ALA A 232 14.20 5.58 -11.33
CA ALA A 232 15.03 6.55 -10.63
C ALA A 232 15.16 6.25 -9.12
N ALA A 233 14.15 5.64 -8.50
CA ALA A 233 14.13 5.22 -7.09
C ALA A 233 14.98 3.96 -6.82
N SER A 234 16.18 3.90 -7.40
CA SER A 234 17.15 2.82 -7.29
C SER A 234 18.04 2.92 -6.04
N GLY A 235 18.85 1.89 -5.79
CA GLY A 235 19.75 1.83 -4.63
C GLY A 235 19.04 1.39 -3.34
N SER A 236 19.75 1.47 -2.22
CA SER A 236 19.21 1.09 -0.90
C SER A 236 18.77 2.34 -0.11
N PRO A 237 17.77 2.23 0.77
CA PRO A 237 17.44 3.30 1.70
C PRO A 237 18.59 3.50 2.71
N LEU A 238 18.63 4.67 3.34
CA LEU A 238 19.65 5.02 4.35
C LEU A 238 19.53 4.15 5.61
N CYS A 239 18.33 3.68 5.91
CA CYS A 239 18.03 2.71 6.95
C CYS A 239 16.72 1.97 6.63
N THR A 240 16.41 0.91 7.37
CA THR A 240 15.13 0.21 7.24
C THR A 240 13.98 1.05 7.81
N LEU A 241 12.74 0.80 7.38
CA LEU A 241 11.56 1.47 7.93
C LEU A 241 11.44 1.26 9.46
N PRO A 242 11.56 0.05 10.03
CA PRO A 242 11.56 -0.14 11.48
C PRO A 242 12.61 0.69 12.22
N ASN A 243 13.81 0.85 11.64
CA ASN A 243 14.87 1.68 12.22
C ASN A 243 14.52 3.17 12.16
N ALA A 244 13.92 3.65 11.06
CA ALA A 244 13.44 5.03 10.97
C ALA A 244 12.36 5.35 12.01
N PHE A 245 11.41 4.43 12.23
CA PHE A 245 10.40 4.52 13.29
C PHE A 245 11.04 4.59 14.67
N SER A 246 11.93 3.65 14.97
CA SER A 246 12.66 3.61 16.25
C SER A 246 13.44 4.91 16.49
N GLY A 247 14.02 5.49 15.44
CA GLY A 247 14.69 6.79 15.51
C GLY A 247 13.79 7.93 15.99
N PHE A 248 12.51 7.98 15.58
CA PHE A 248 11.57 9.01 16.05
C PHE A 248 11.23 8.85 17.54
N TYR A 249 11.10 7.61 18.01
CA TYR A 249 10.88 7.33 19.43
C TYR A 249 12.10 7.72 20.27
N SER A 250 13.31 7.35 19.83
CA SER A 250 14.56 7.71 20.51
C SER A 250 14.77 9.23 20.56
N GLU A 251 14.50 9.94 19.46
CA GLU A 251 14.58 11.40 19.41
C GLU A 251 13.59 12.07 20.36
N ALA A 252 12.34 11.59 20.41
CA ALA A 252 11.36 12.09 21.35
C ALA A 252 11.81 11.88 22.81
N GLY A 253 12.40 10.72 23.12
CA GLY A 253 12.98 10.44 24.44
C GLY A 253 14.14 11.38 24.80
N ALA A 254 15.03 11.66 23.85
CA ALA A 254 16.18 12.55 24.06
C ALA A 254 15.77 14.02 24.30
N LEU A 255 14.66 14.47 23.70
CA LEU A 255 14.11 15.81 23.90
C LEU A 255 13.38 16.00 25.26
N GLY A 256 13.23 14.92 26.04
CA GLY A 256 12.67 14.96 27.39
C GLY A 256 11.14 15.11 27.45
N ALA A 257 10.62 15.36 28.67
CA ALA A 257 9.19 15.28 29.00
C ALA A 257 8.27 16.24 28.23
N SER A 258 8.82 17.28 27.60
CA SER A 258 8.05 18.22 26.79
C SER A 258 7.82 17.74 25.35
N SER A 259 8.48 16.66 24.93
CA SER A 259 8.36 16.08 23.59
C SER A 259 7.53 14.80 23.59
N SER A 260 7.14 14.36 22.39
CA SER A 260 6.51 13.07 22.15
C SER A 260 6.77 12.64 20.71
N PRO A 261 6.71 11.34 20.39
CA PRO A 261 6.92 10.87 19.02
C PRO A 261 5.99 11.56 18.03
N GLY A 262 4.71 11.75 18.39
CA GLY A 262 3.75 12.50 17.60
C GLY A 262 4.09 13.98 17.38
N LYS A 263 4.79 14.66 18.32
CA LYS A 263 5.31 16.02 18.10
C LYS A 263 6.48 16.03 17.13
N VAL A 264 7.39 15.06 17.23
CA VAL A 264 8.54 14.93 16.32
C VAL A 264 8.05 14.68 14.88
N ILE A 265 7.08 13.76 14.70
CA ILE A 265 6.46 13.48 13.40
C ILE A 265 5.74 14.71 12.84
N ALA A 266 4.94 15.40 13.67
CA ALA A 266 4.26 16.61 13.23
C ALA A 266 5.25 17.69 12.78
N HIS A 267 6.41 17.79 13.42
CA HIS A 267 7.47 18.73 13.07
C HIS A 267 8.19 18.33 11.77
N SER A 268 8.58 17.06 11.62
CA SER A 268 9.30 16.56 10.44
C SER A 268 8.51 16.71 9.13
N LEU A 269 7.17 16.74 9.22
CA LEU A 269 6.28 16.91 8.07
C LEU A 269 6.05 18.39 7.69
N ILE A 270 6.51 19.35 8.48
CA ILE A 270 6.33 20.79 8.22
C ILE A 270 7.60 21.43 7.64
N GLN A 271 8.78 20.94 8.01
CA GLN A 271 10.07 21.57 7.65
C GLN A 271 10.45 21.47 6.17
N THR A 272 9.58 20.99 5.28
CA THR A 272 9.80 20.93 3.83
C THR A 272 9.23 22.16 3.11
N SER A 273 9.54 23.37 3.60
CA SER A 273 9.32 24.64 2.87
C SER A 273 10.66 25.29 2.55
#